data_AF-A0A7K3IV34-F1
#
_entry.id   AF-A0A7K3IV34-F1
#
_cell.length_a   1.000
_cell.length_b   1.000
_cell.length_c   1.000
_cell.angle_alpha   90.00
_cell.angle_beta   90.00
_cell.angle_gamma   90.00
#
_symmetry.space_group_name_H-M   'P 1'
#
loop_
_entity.id
_entity.type
_entity.pdbx_description
1 polymer ?
#
loop_
_entity_poly.entity_id
_entity_poly.type
_entity_poly.pdbx_seq_one_letter_code
_entity_poly.pdbx_strand_id
1 'polypeptide(L)'
;MKTISLAVVFIFISCAGTLAQKPIIMSEDSIKIGNGMLPAISVLIPEVQYDKTLKNWTKLLETGTKSKLMTEHSEMSILGAIIKSITPNAINVYSVLSDRDSALYLAAAFELKKDVYIARSTGEADFSKAKDFVFEFAKGQYVDLASDQLKAEENKLKDLEKELGSLQRDQSGMEKSIRKNNRTIENERDRLVELNTQLTTLTQRIADERIQYTTMEEGLTKDEKEKALKVLEKDRKKLTKTIASSEKKISKAEGAIKKANNDIPRNDRIQEKYNEEIRAQETVVQRFTDKLNRIKGYK
;
A
#
# COMPACT_ATOMS: atom_id res chain seq x y z
N MET A 1 -20.53 -15.99 -10.10
CA MET A 1 -19.89 -14.87 -10.81
C MET A 1 -19.68 -13.77 -9.79
N LYS A 2 -18.45 -13.58 -9.30
CA LYS A 2 -18.12 -12.41 -8.49
C LYS A 2 -17.76 -11.30 -9.47
N THR A 3 -18.54 -10.24 -9.49
CA THR A 3 -18.26 -9.02 -10.23
C THR A 3 -16.91 -8.49 -9.76
N ILE A 4 -15.90 -8.58 -10.63
CA ILE A 4 -14.63 -7.90 -10.41
C ILE A 4 -14.94 -6.43 -10.70
N SER A 5 -15.25 -5.69 -9.63
CA SER A 5 -15.35 -4.24 -9.71
C SER A 5 -13.97 -3.72 -10.09
N LEU A 6 -13.86 -3.24 -11.32
CA LEU A 6 -12.72 -2.48 -11.81
C LEU A 6 -12.76 -1.11 -11.11
N ALA A 7 -12.23 -1.05 -9.89
CA ALA A 7 -12.02 0.20 -9.19
C ALA A 7 -10.84 0.88 -9.89
N VAL A 8 -11.15 1.80 -10.82
CA VAL A 8 -10.18 2.74 -11.36
C VAL A 8 -9.87 3.71 -10.22
N VAL A 9 -8.82 3.41 -9.48
CA VAL A 9 -8.27 4.29 -8.46
C VAL A 9 -7.45 5.36 -9.20
N PHE A 10 -8.06 6.52 -9.45
CA PHE A 10 -7.35 7.72 -9.88
C PHE A 10 -6.57 8.26 -8.67
N ILE A 11 -5.35 7.79 -8.45
CA ILE A 11 -4.41 8.49 -7.55
C ILE A 11 -3.81 9.64 -8.33
N PHE A 12 -4.25 10.85 -8.01
CA PHE A 12 -3.57 12.07 -8.39
C PHE A 12 -2.11 11.96 -7.93
N ILE A 13 -1.18 11.78 -8.88
CA ILE A 13 0.24 12.03 -8.66
C ILE A 13 0.36 13.55 -8.53
N SER A 14 0.09 14.06 -7.32
CA SER A 14 0.43 15.42 -6.96
C SER A 14 1.96 15.51 -6.96
N CYS A 15 2.52 15.86 -8.11
CA CYS A 15 3.83 16.48 -8.24
C CYS A 15 3.78 17.84 -7.54
N ALA A 16 3.56 17.86 -6.23
CA ALA A 16 3.82 19.03 -5.42
C ALA A 16 5.33 19.23 -5.48
N GLY A 17 5.76 20.25 -6.24
CA GLY A 17 7.15 20.67 -6.27
C GLY A 17 7.60 20.89 -4.84
N THR A 18 8.57 20.09 -4.40
CA THR A 18 9.19 20.27 -3.09
C THR A 18 9.97 21.57 -3.13
N LEU A 19 9.51 22.57 -2.38
CA LEU A 19 10.29 23.76 -2.08
C LEU A 19 11.68 23.34 -1.58
N ALA A 20 12.72 24.08 -1.96
CA ALA A 20 14.08 23.84 -1.49
C ALA A 20 14.10 23.70 0.05
N GLN A 21 14.71 22.63 0.55
CA GLN A 21 14.79 22.33 1.99
C GLN A 21 15.44 23.51 2.73
N LYS A 22 14.70 24.10 3.68
CA LYS A 22 15.20 25.20 4.51
C LYS A 22 16.07 24.64 5.64
N PRO A 23 17.18 25.30 6.01
CA PRO A 23 17.99 24.90 7.15
C PRO A 23 17.30 25.21 8.48
N ILE A 24 17.73 24.54 9.55
CA ILE A 24 17.44 24.99 10.92
C ILE A 24 18.25 26.26 11.16
N ILE A 25 17.59 27.35 11.57
CA ILE A 25 18.24 28.64 11.83
C ILE A 25 18.19 28.90 13.32
N MET A 26 19.36 29.09 13.93
CA MET A 26 19.52 29.41 15.35
C MET A 26 19.90 30.88 15.51
N SER A 27 19.42 31.53 16.57
CA SER A 27 19.81 32.91 16.89
C SER A 27 19.84 33.15 18.40
N GLU A 28 20.65 34.12 18.81
CA GLU A 28 20.54 34.73 20.14
C GLU A 28 19.47 35.81 20.04
N ASP A 29 18.50 35.78 20.96
CA ASP A 29 17.29 36.58 20.88
C ASP A 29 16.88 37.01 22.29
N SER A 30 15.77 37.71 22.38
CA SER A 30 15.11 37.98 23.65
C SER A 30 13.62 37.72 23.54
N ILE A 31 13.06 37.05 24.54
CA ILE A 31 11.62 36.78 24.60
C ILE A 31 10.98 37.65 25.66
N LYS A 32 9.79 38.15 25.32
CA LYS A 32 8.93 38.81 26.30
C LYS A 32 8.19 37.72 27.09
N ILE A 33 8.28 37.78 28.41
CA ILE A 33 7.52 36.95 29.34
C ILE A 33 6.92 37.87 30.39
N GLY A 34 5.59 37.95 30.44
CA GLY A 34 4.87 38.97 31.19
C GLY A 34 5.32 40.38 30.82
N ASN A 35 5.91 41.11 31.79
CA ASN A 35 6.45 42.46 31.57
C ASN A 35 7.97 42.52 31.39
N GLY A 36 8.66 41.38 31.49
CA GLY A 36 10.11 41.29 31.38
C GLY A 36 10.59 40.86 29.99
N MET A 37 11.80 41.28 29.62
CA MET A 37 12.54 40.77 28.47
C MET A 37 13.64 39.85 28.98
N LEU A 38 13.62 38.59 28.57
CA LEU A 38 14.58 37.56 28.99
C LEU A 38 15.52 37.22 27.84
N PRO A 39 16.83 37.06 28.10
CA PRO A 39 17.76 36.56 27.08
C PRO A 39 17.38 35.12 26.72
N ALA A 40 17.31 34.84 25.42
CA ALA A 40 16.81 33.58 24.92
C ALA A 40 17.64 33.06 23.75
N ILE A 41 17.52 31.76 23.52
CA ILE A 41 18.02 31.09 22.33
C ILE A 41 16.80 30.77 21.48
N SER A 42 16.78 31.25 20.24
CA SER A 42 15.70 31.00 19.31
C SER A 42 16.12 30.08 18.17
N VAL A 43 15.14 29.33 17.66
CA VAL A 43 15.30 28.41 16.55
C VAL A 43 14.08 28.45 15.63
N LEU A 44 14.34 28.48 14.33
CA LEU A 44 13.34 28.29 13.28
C LEU A 44 13.43 26.85 12.76
N ILE A 45 12.34 26.10 12.93
CA ILE A 45 12.22 24.70 12.56
C ILE A 45 11.30 24.61 11.32
N PRO A 46 11.83 24.24 10.14
CA PRO A 46 11.03 24.18 8.93
C PRO A 46 9.97 23.07 8.95
N GLU A 47 8.81 23.33 8.35
CA GLU A 47 7.76 22.35 8.00
C GLU A 47 7.12 21.55 9.17
N VAL A 48 7.59 21.71 10.41
CA VAL A 48 7.04 21.01 11.57
C VAL A 48 5.71 21.61 12.02
N GLN A 49 4.84 20.79 12.60
CA GLN A 49 3.51 21.20 13.05
C GLN A 49 3.53 21.67 14.50
N TYR A 50 2.89 22.82 14.75
CA TYR A 50 2.76 23.44 16.08
C TYR A 50 2.37 22.44 17.17
N ASP A 51 1.23 21.75 17.02
CA ASP A 51 0.69 20.88 18.08
C ASP A 51 1.61 19.71 18.43
N LYS A 52 2.21 19.07 17.42
CA LYS A 52 3.15 17.96 17.61
C LYS A 52 4.41 18.46 18.30
N THR A 53 4.95 19.59 17.88
CA THR A 53 6.15 20.18 18.46
C THR A 53 5.91 20.66 19.89
N LEU A 54 4.79 21.34 20.17
CA LEU A 54 4.40 21.77 21.51
C LEU A 54 4.34 20.57 22.46
N LYS A 55 3.63 19.50 22.05
CA LYS A 55 3.52 18.28 22.85
C LYS A 55 4.88 17.66 23.15
N ASN A 56 5.77 17.61 22.16
CA ASN A 56 7.12 17.07 22.32
C ASN A 56 7.99 17.95 23.22
N TRP A 57 7.87 19.28 23.10
CA TRP A 57 8.55 20.26 23.94
C TRP A 57 8.12 20.14 25.41
N THR A 58 6.80 20.11 25.66
CA THR A 58 6.23 19.89 27.00
C THR A 58 6.76 18.61 27.61
N LYS A 59 6.72 17.50 26.88
CA LYS A 59 7.22 16.21 27.37
C LYS A 59 8.70 16.26 27.69
N LEU A 60 9.52 16.91 26.85
CA LEU A 60 10.94 17.06 27.07
C LEU A 60 11.22 17.82 28.37
N LEU A 61 10.56 18.95 28.59
CA LEU A 61 10.76 19.79 29.76
C LEU A 61 10.25 19.15 31.07
N GLU A 62 9.13 18.42 31.02
CA GLU A 62 8.59 17.71 32.18
C GLU A 62 9.35 16.42 32.52
N THR A 63 10.28 15.98 31.66
CA THR A 63 11.02 14.74 31.89
C THR A 63 11.90 14.84 33.14
N GLY A 64 11.71 13.89 34.06
CA GLY A 64 12.52 13.79 35.29
C GLY A 64 12.08 14.73 36.42
N THR A 65 11.10 15.60 36.20
CA THR A 65 10.54 16.50 37.24
C THR A 65 9.08 16.18 37.51
N LYS A 66 8.57 16.61 38.68
CA LYS A 66 7.13 16.58 38.99
C LYS A 66 6.41 17.86 38.54
N SER A 67 7.18 18.89 38.18
CA SER A 67 6.66 20.16 37.71
C SER A 67 5.94 19.99 36.38
N LYS A 68 4.95 20.86 36.15
CA LYS A 68 4.18 20.91 34.92
C LYS A 68 4.49 22.17 34.13
N LEU A 69 4.46 22.04 32.81
CA LEU A 69 4.54 23.20 31.94
C LEU A 69 3.24 23.99 32.07
N MET A 70 3.37 25.23 32.53
CA MET A 70 2.27 26.19 32.56
C MET A 70 2.27 26.97 31.25
N THR A 71 1.10 27.24 30.70
CA THR A 71 0.96 28.05 29.48
C THR A 71 -0.05 29.17 29.74
N GLU A 72 0.37 30.41 29.51
CA GLU A 72 -0.46 31.60 29.65
C GLU A 72 -0.15 32.56 28.51
N HIS A 73 -1.16 33.04 27.75
CA HIS A 73 -0.95 33.95 26.62
C HIS A 73 0.12 33.49 25.59
N SER A 74 0.21 32.18 25.31
CA SER A 74 1.24 31.56 24.45
C SER A 74 2.69 31.63 25.00
N GLU A 75 2.86 32.08 26.23
CA GLU A 75 4.08 31.99 27.02
C GLU A 75 4.05 30.69 27.83
N MET A 76 5.14 29.94 27.80
CA MET A 76 5.28 28.68 28.50
C MET A 76 6.32 28.82 29.60
N SER A 77 6.02 28.32 30.79
CA SER A 77 6.97 28.29 31.90
C SER A 77 6.95 26.96 32.64
N ILE A 78 8.11 26.51 33.08
CA ILE A 78 8.26 25.37 33.98
C ILE A 78 9.31 25.70 35.02
N LEU A 79 8.97 25.47 36.29
CA LEU A 79 9.88 25.68 37.41
C LEU A 79 10.54 24.37 37.81
N GLY A 80 11.87 24.37 37.96
CA GLY A 80 12.61 23.17 38.36
C GLY A 80 12.60 22.03 37.31
N ALA A 81 12.78 22.37 36.04
CA ALA A 81 13.09 21.41 34.99
C ALA A 81 14.50 20.82 35.19
N ILE A 82 14.67 19.53 34.89
CA ILE A 82 15.95 18.83 35.04
C ILE A 82 16.57 18.59 33.66
N ILE A 83 17.45 19.49 33.23
CA ILE A 83 18.11 19.43 31.93
C ILE A 83 19.61 19.19 32.12
N LYS A 84 19.97 17.92 32.36
CA LYS A 84 21.35 17.52 32.69
C LYS A 84 22.39 17.84 31.62
N SER A 85 21.97 17.98 30.35
CA SER A 85 22.84 18.42 29.27
C SER A 85 23.30 19.87 29.42
N ILE A 86 22.53 20.71 30.12
CA ILE A 86 22.89 22.10 30.43
C ILE A 86 23.61 22.15 31.77
N THR A 87 22.96 21.66 32.83
CA THR A 87 23.48 21.76 34.20
C THR A 87 22.95 20.62 35.08
N PRO A 88 23.70 20.15 36.10
CA PRO A 88 23.22 19.13 37.02
C PRO A 88 22.08 19.60 37.93
N ASN A 89 21.90 20.92 38.09
CA ASN A 89 20.89 21.50 38.96
C ASN A 89 19.55 21.68 38.23
N ALA A 90 18.46 21.73 39.00
CA ALA A 90 17.16 22.10 38.45
C ALA A 90 17.16 23.58 38.04
N ILE A 91 16.56 23.90 36.90
CA ILE A 91 16.49 25.25 36.33
C ILE A 91 15.06 25.60 35.95
N ASN A 92 14.75 26.89 35.87
CA ASN A 92 13.48 27.32 35.31
C ASN A 92 13.65 27.56 33.80
N VAL A 93 12.62 27.20 33.03
CA VAL A 93 12.61 27.41 31.58
C VAL A 93 11.39 28.22 31.23
N TYR A 94 11.61 29.30 30.48
CA TYR A 94 10.57 30.12 29.89
C TYR A 94 10.69 30.00 28.39
N SER A 95 9.58 29.83 27.67
CA SER A 95 9.63 29.63 26.23
C SER A 95 8.39 30.13 25.52
N VAL A 96 8.54 30.42 24.23
CA VAL A 96 7.45 30.79 23.33
C VAL A 96 7.54 29.92 22.09
N LEU A 97 6.40 29.44 21.62
CA LEU A 97 6.26 28.72 20.36
C LEU A 97 5.24 29.45 19.49
N SER A 98 5.58 29.72 18.24
CA SER A 98 4.70 30.45 17.31
C SER A 98 4.96 30.05 15.86
N ASP A 99 3.90 29.93 15.07
CA ASP A 99 4.04 29.77 13.62
C ASP A 99 4.59 31.06 12.99
N ARG A 100 5.56 30.92 12.09
CA ARG A 100 5.98 31.95 11.15
C ARG A 100 5.84 31.38 9.74
N ASP A 101 5.60 32.23 8.74
CA ASP A 101 5.18 31.90 7.36
C ASP A 101 5.59 30.52 6.80
N SER A 102 6.83 30.08 7.04
CA SER A 102 7.32 28.79 6.55
C SER A 102 8.14 27.95 7.55
N ALA A 103 8.13 28.33 8.82
CA ALA A 103 8.86 27.66 9.87
C ALA A 103 8.22 27.93 11.24
N LEU A 104 8.29 26.95 12.12
CA LEU A 104 7.89 27.11 13.50
C LEU A 104 9.02 27.79 14.28
N TYR A 105 8.71 28.88 14.96
CA TYR A 105 9.65 29.58 15.83
C TYR A 105 9.49 29.06 17.25
N LEU A 106 10.59 28.59 17.83
CA LEU A 106 10.73 28.28 19.25
C LEU A 106 11.81 29.20 19.83
N ALA A 107 11.54 29.82 20.96
CA ALA A 107 12.57 30.49 21.74
C ALA A 107 12.48 30.11 23.21
N ALA A 108 13.63 29.90 23.84
CA ALA A 108 13.71 29.46 25.23
C ALA A 108 14.78 30.26 26.01
N ALA A 109 14.39 30.75 27.18
CA ALA A 109 15.25 31.35 28.19
C ALA A 109 15.42 30.36 29.36
N PHE A 110 16.66 30.23 29.84
CA PHE A 110 17.03 29.28 30.89
C PHE A 110 17.55 30.04 32.11
N GLU A 111 16.86 29.91 33.24
CA GLU A 111 17.19 30.58 34.50
C GLU A 111 17.88 29.60 35.45
N LEU A 112 19.17 29.85 35.74
CA LEU A 112 19.99 28.99 36.61
C LEU A 112 19.62 29.15 38.09
N LYS A 113 19.36 30.39 38.49
CA LYS A 113 18.95 30.84 39.83
C LYS A 113 18.14 32.12 39.65
N LYS A 114 17.44 32.55 40.70
CA LYS A 114 16.62 33.77 40.67
C LYS A 114 17.35 34.93 39.97
N ASP A 115 16.76 35.41 38.87
CA ASP A 115 17.23 36.53 38.04
C ASP A 115 18.58 36.32 37.34
N VAL A 116 19.08 35.07 37.27
CA VAL A 116 20.34 34.70 36.60
C VAL A 116 20.05 33.79 35.42
N TYR A 117 20.11 34.36 34.21
CA TYR A 117 19.80 33.67 32.97
C TYR A 117 21.05 33.28 32.19
N ILE A 118 20.97 32.17 31.45
CA ILE A 118 21.98 31.78 30.49
C ILE A 118 21.93 32.75 29.30
N ALA A 119 23.02 33.47 29.09
CA ALA A 119 23.27 34.36 27.98
C ALA A 119 24.75 34.29 27.63
N ARG A 120 25.14 34.71 26.42
CA ARG A 120 26.57 34.75 26.06
C ARG A 120 27.38 35.63 27.03
N SER A 121 26.77 36.69 27.55
CA SER A 121 27.37 37.61 28.52
C SER A 121 27.56 37.01 29.93
N THR A 122 26.81 35.97 30.29
CA THR A 122 26.84 35.35 31.64
C THR A 122 27.70 34.09 31.72
N GLY A 123 28.04 33.49 30.57
CA GLY A 123 29.02 32.40 30.49
C GLY A 123 28.93 31.58 29.20
N GLU A 124 30.04 31.44 28.48
CA GLU A 124 30.08 30.76 27.17
C GLU A 124 29.79 29.26 27.26
N ALA A 125 30.27 28.59 28.31
CA ALA A 125 30.12 27.14 28.46
C ALA A 125 28.64 26.71 28.62
N ASP A 126 27.89 27.39 29.50
CA ASP A 126 26.48 27.06 29.72
C ASP A 126 25.60 27.55 28.56
N PHE A 127 25.97 28.66 27.92
CA PHE A 127 25.34 29.12 26.69
C PHE A 127 25.48 28.11 25.56
N SER A 128 26.68 27.55 25.34
CA SER A 128 26.89 26.51 24.33
C SER A 128 26.02 25.29 24.59
N LYS A 129 25.97 24.80 25.84
CA LYS A 129 25.13 23.64 26.18
C LYS A 129 23.63 23.91 26.00
N ALA A 130 23.16 25.09 26.38
CA ALA A 130 21.77 25.49 26.18
C ALA A 130 21.44 25.62 24.68
N LYS A 131 22.38 26.14 23.89
CA LYS A 131 22.28 26.22 22.44
C LYS A 131 22.17 24.82 21.82
N ASP A 132 23.04 23.90 22.22
CA ASP A 132 23.03 22.51 21.76
C ASP A 132 21.73 21.81 22.16
N PHE A 133 21.23 22.05 23.38
CA PHE A 133 19.95 21.48 23.83
C PHE A 133 18.76 21.93 22.95
N VAL A 134 18.65 23.23 22.65
CA VAL A 134 17.58 23.76 21.78
C VAL A 134 17.75 23.25 20.34
N PHE A 135 18.98 23.20 19.84
CA PHE A 135 19.30 22.70 18.51
C PHE A 135 18.95 21.21 18.36
N GLU A 136 19.35 20.36 19.30
CA GLU A 136 19.06 18.92 19.25
C GLU A 136 17.55 18.64 19.35
N PHE A 137 16.81 19.43 20.14
CA PHE A 137 15.35 19.35 20.12
C PHE A 137 14.79 19.68 18.73
N ALA A 138 15.18 20.81 18.16
CA ALA A 138 14.74 21.25 16.83
C ALA A 138 15.07 20.24 15.73
N LYS A 139 16.30 19.72 15.75
CA LYS A 139 16.76 18.66 14.85
C LYS A 139 15.92 17.40 15.01
N GLY A 140 15.64 16.98 16.25
CA GLY A 140 14.74 15.85 16.52
C GLY A 140 13.36 16.03 15.90
N GLN A 141 12.74 17.21 16.05
CA GLN A 141 11.44 17.49 15.46
C GLN A 141 11.45 17.39 13.93
N TYR A 142 12.51 17.90 13.30
CA TYR A 142 12.62 17.88 11.85
C TYR A 142 12.94 16.48 11.31
N VAL A 143 13.75 15.70 12.04
CA VAL A 143 14.02 14.28 11.76
C VAL A 143 12.73 13.47 11.85
N ASP A 144 11.92 13.69 12.89
CA ASP A 144 10.64 12.99 13.07
C ASP A 144 9.69 13.27 11.91
N LEU A 145 9.56 14.55 11.50
CA LEU A 145 8.75 14.93 10.34
C LEU A 145 9.23 14.25 9.06
N ALA A 146 10.54 14.32 8.76
CA ALA A 146 11.10 13.73 7.55
C ALA A 146 10.97 12.20 7.54
N SER A 147 11.06 11.56 8.72
CA SER A 147 10.85 10.13 8.88
C SER A 147 9.39 9.74 8.63
N ASP A 148 8.43 10.52 9.15
CA ASP A 148 7.00 10.30 8.89
C ASP A 148 6.67 10.47 7.40
N GLN A 149 7.23 11.50 6.76
CA GLN A 149 7.09 11.73 5.32
C GLN A 149 7.67 10.57 4.50
N LEU A 150 8.90 10.13 4.80
CA LEU A 150 9.52 8.98 4.15
C LEU A 150 8.64 7.73 4.27
N LYS A 151 8.19 7.43 5.49
CA LYS A 151 7.32 6.26 5.76
C LYS A 151 6.00 6.33 4.99
N ALA A 152 5.42 7.52 4.85
CA ALA A 152 4.21 7.70 4.05
C ALA A 152 4.45 7.34 2.58
N GLU A 153 5.58 7.77 2.00
CA GLU A 153 5.95 7.47 0.62
C GLU A 153 6.36 6.00 0.41
N GLU A 154 7.04 5.37 1.38
CA GLU A 154 7.35 3.93 1.37
C GLU A 154 6.08 3.08 1.42
N ASN A 155 5.07 3.49 2.19
CA ASN A 155 3.79 2.78 2.23
C ASN A 155 3.07 2.84 0.87
N LYS A 156 3.08 4.00 0.19
CA LYS A 156 2.53 4.12 -1.16
C LYS A 156 3.25 3.20 -2.14
N LEU A 157 4.59 3.17 -2.11
CA LEU A 157 5.39 2.25 -2.93
C LEU A 157 4.97 0.79 -2.69
N LYS A 158 4.89 0.39 -1.42
CA LYS A 158 4.49 -0.96 -1.03
C LYS A 158 3.09 -1.34 -1.52
N ASP A 159 2.15 -0.39 -1.53
CA ASP A 159 0.80 -0.66 -2.01
C ASP A 159 0.78 -0.82 -3.55
N LEU A 160 1.55 -0.02 -4.30
CA LEU A 160 1.74 -0.22 -5.75
C LEU A 160 2.35 -1.61 -6.06
N GLU A 161 3.37 -2.03 -5.32
CA GLU A 161 4.00 -3.35 -5.48
C GLU A 161 3.02 -4.50 -5.21
N LYS A 162 2.14 -4.35 -4.21
CA LYS A 162 1.11 -5.35 -3.91
C LYS A 162 0.11 -5.48 -5.05
N GLU A 163 -0.34 -4.37 -5.61
CA GLU A 163 -1.28 -4.36 -6.74
C GLU A 163 -0.64 -5.01 -7.97
N LEU A 164 0.60 -4.64 -8.31
CA LEU A 164 1.38 -5.31 -9.35
C LEU A 164 1.47 -6.82 -9.12
N GLY A 165 1.81 -7.23 -7.89
CA GLY A 165 1.88 -8.64 -7.53
C GLY A 165 0.53 -9.37 -7.61
N SER A 166 -0.59 -8.67 -7.40
CA SER A 166 -1.93 -9.24 -7.60
C SER A 166 -2.23 -9.46 -9.08
N LEU A 167 -1.91 -8.48 -9.93
CA LEU A 167 -2.09 -8.59 -11.38
C LEU A 167 -1.30 -9.75 -11.97
N GLN A 168 -0.05 -9.93 -11.53
CA GLN A 168 0.80 -11.06 -11.93
C GLN A 168 0.22 -12.41 -11.52
N ARG A 169 -0.36 -12.51 -10.32
CA ARG A 169 -1.03 -13.73 -9.85
C ARG A 169 -2.27 -14.04 -10.70
N ASP A 170 -3.05 -13.01 -11.03
CA ASP A 170 -4.23 -13.16 -11.89
C ASP A 170 -3.85 -13.66 -13.29
N GLN A 171 -2.78 -13.10 -13.88
CA GLN A 171 -2.23 -13.57 -15.15
C GLN A 171 -1.78 -15.02 -15.09
N SER A 172 -1.02 -15.41 -14.07
CA SER A 172 -0.62 -16.80 -13.86
C SER A 172 -1.84 -17.73 -13.73
N GLY A 173 -2.91 -17.27 -13.08
CA GLY A 173 -4.19 -17.96 -12.99
C GLY A 173 -4.86 -18.16 -14.35
N MET A 174 -4.89 -17.12 -15.18
CA MET A 174 -5.42 -17.16 -16.55
C MET A 174 -4.64 -18.15 -17.41
N GLU A 175 -3.31 -18.13 -17.37
CA GLU A 175 -2.46 -19.07 -18.11
C GLU A 175 -2.67 -20.53 -17.67
N LYS A 176 -2.77 -20.78 -16.36
CA LYS A 176 -3.10 -22.12 -15.83
C LYS A 176 -4.47 -22.58 -16.32
N SER A 177 -5.45 -21.68 -16.36
CA SER A 177 -6.78 -21.96 -16.89
C SER A 177 -6.72 -22.34 -18.37
N ILE A 178 -5.97 -21.59 -19.19
CA ILE A 178 -5.73 -21.91 -20.61
C ILE A 178 -5.15 -23.31 -20.75
N ARG A 179 -4.07 -23.64 -20.03
CA ARG A 179 -3.45 -24.98 -20.07
C ARG A 179 -4.43 -26.10 -19.71
N LYS A 180 -5.23 -25.91 -18.65
CA LYS A 180 -6.24 -26.90 -18.23
C LYS A 180 -7.35 -27.09 -19.27
N ASN A 181 -7.83 -25.98 -19.84
CA ASN A 181 -8.89 -26.01 -20.84
C ASN A 181 -8.39 -26.64 -22.16
N ASN A 182 -7.15 -26.38 -22.57
CA ASN A 182 -6.55 -27.05 -23.73
C ASN A 182 -6.51 -28.56 -23.56
N ARG A 183 -6.06 -29.07 -22.40
CA ARG A 183 -6.11 -30.52 -22.10
C ARG A 183 -7.53 -31.08 -22.09
N THR A 184 -8.50 -30.30 -21.61
CA THR A 184 -9.91 -30.71 -21.64
C THR A 184 -10.41 -30.84 -23.07
N ILE A 185 -10.05 -29.89 -23.94
CA ILE A 185 -10.40 -29.92 -25.37
C ILE A 185 -9.79 -31.13 -26.05
N GLU A 186 -8.50 -31.40 -25.83
CA GLU A 186 -7.79 -32.56 -26.37
C GLU A 186 -8.48 -33.88 -25.98
N ASN A 187 -8.66 -34.11 -24.67
CA ASN A 187 -9.30 -35.33 -24.17
C ASN A 187 -10.74 -35.52 -24.69
N GLU A 188 -11.54 -34.44 -24.76
CA GLU A 188 -12.91 -34.54 -25.26
C GLU A 188 -12.96 -34.71 -26.78
N ARG A 189 -11.98 -34.19 -27.53
CA ARG A 189 -11.83 -34.46 -28.98
C ARG A 189 -11.50 -35.93 -29.24
N ASP A 190 -10.56 -36.50 -28.50
CA ASP A 190 -10.22 -37.93 -28.60
C ASP A 190 -11.43 -38.81 -28.26
N ARG A 191 -12.15 -38.46 -27.19
CA ARG A 191 -13.39 -39.13 -26.81
C ARG A 191 -14.46 -39.03 -27.90
N LEU A 192 -14.59 -37.89 -28.58
CA LEU A 192 -15.56 -37.73 -29.66
C LEU A 192 -15.25 -38.62 -30.86
N VAL A 193 -13.98 -38.87 -31.18
CA VAL A 193 -13.59 -39.82 -32.24
C VAL A 193 -14.14 -41.22 -31.93
N GLU A 194 -13.94 -41.69 -30.70
CA GLU A 194 -14.44 -43.00 -30.24
C GLU A 194 -15.98 -43.06 -30.24
N LEU A 195 -16.64 -42.04 -29.66
CA LEU A 195 -18.10 -42.00 -29.58
C LEU A 195 -18.76 -41.94 -30.98
N ASN A 196 -18.17 -41.20 -31.93
CA ASN A 196 -18.68 -41.11 -33.29
C ASN A 196 -18.48 -42.43 -34.06
N THR A 197 -17.38 -43.14 -33.81
CA THR A 197 -17.15 -44.48 -34.36
C THR A 197 -18.21 -45.46 -33.85
N GLN A 198 -18.45 -45.48 -32.53
CA GLN A 198 -19.51 -46.29 -31.93
C GLN A 198 -20.90 -45.93 -32.47
N LEU A 199 -21.18 -44.64 -32.67
CA LEU A 199 -22.46 -44.17 -33.19
C LEU A 199 -22.68 -44.65 -34.62
N THR A 200 -21.63 -44.61 -35.44
CA THR A 200 -21.66 -45.09 -36.83
C THR A 200 -21.96 -46.59 -36.85
N THR A 201 -21.21 -47.39 -36.09
CA THR A 201 -21.40 -48.84 -35.98
C THR A 201 -22.79 -49.21 -35.46
N LEU A 202 -23.27 -48.55 -34.41
CA LEU A 202 -24.59 -48.80 -33.84
C LEU A 202 -25.71 -48.40 -34.81
N THR A 203 -25.53 -47.30 -35.55
CA THR A 203 -26.50 -46.86 -36.56
C THR A 203 -26.59 -47.85 -37.72
N GLN A 204 -25.44 -48.36 -38.18
CA GLN A 204 -25.40 -49.41 -39.20
C GLN A 204 -26.10 -50.69 -38.72
N ARG A 205 -25.79 -51.15 -37.50
CA ARG A 205 -26.43 -52.32 -36.91
C ARG A 205 -27.95 -52.17 -36.79
N ILE A 206 -28.44 -51.00 -36.37
CA ILE A 206 -29.89 -50.73 -36.31
C ILE A 206 -30.50 -50.83 -37.70
N ALA A 207 -29.85 -50.29 -38.73
CA ALA A 207 -30.33 -50.38 -40.11
C ALA A 207 -30.43 -51.84 -40.58
N ASP A 208 -29.37 -52.63 -40.37
CA ASP A 208 -29.32 -54.05 -40.74
C ASP A 208 -30.39 -54.87 -39.99
N GLU A 209 -30.53 -54.68 -38.68
CA GLU A 209 -31.55 -55.37 -37.87
C GLU A 209 -32.97 -54.96 -38.27
N ARG A 210 -33.18 -53.72 -38.72
CA ARG A 210 -34.49 -53.23 -39.19
C ARG A 210 -34.89 -53.88 -40.51
N ILE A 211 -33.94 -54.05 -41.43
CA ILE A 211 -34.16 -54.77 -42.68
C ILE A 211 -34.61 -56.21 -42.37
N GLN A 212 -33.89 -56.91 -41.49
CA GLN A 212 -34.26 -58.27 -41.07
C GLN A 212 -35.68 -58.30 -40.48
N TYR A 213 -35.98 -57.40 -39.54
CA TYR A 213 -37.30 -57.31 -38.90
C TYR A 213 -38.44 -57.15 -39.91
N THR A 214 -38.25 -56.33 -40.96
CA THR A 214 -39.29 -56.12 -41.99
C THR A 214 -39.55 -57.35 -42.86
N THR A 215 -38.58 -58.27 -42.96
CA THR A 215 -38.69 -59.50 -43.76
C THR A 215 -39.19 -60.72 -42.98
N MET A 216 -39.43 -60.59 -41.66
CA MET A 216 -39.87 -61.70 -40.80
C MET A 216 -41.40 -61.87 -40.78
N GLU A 217 -41.85 -63.13 -40.79
CA GLU A 217 -43.25 -63.50 -40.56
C GLU A 217 -43.70 -63.15 -39.13
N GLU A 218 -45.00 -62.93 -38.94
CA GLU A 218 -45.57 -62.59 -37.63
C GLU A 218 -45.48 -63.76 -36.64
N GLY A 219 -44.99 -63.47 -35.43
CA GLY A 219 -44.81 -64.47 -34.37
C GLY A 219 -43.88 -63.98 -33.25
N LEU A 220 -43.71 -64.81 -32.21
CA LEU A 220 -42.92 -64.49 -31.01
C LEU A 220 -41.50 -64.00 -31.32
N THR A 221 -40.87 -64.54 -32.35
CA THR A 221 -39.50 -64.17 -32.78
C THR A 221 -39.42 -62.75 -33.34
N LYS A 222 -40.48 -62.28 -34.03
CA LYS A 222 -40.56 -60.91 -34.55
C LYS A 222 -40.75 -59.90 -33.41
N ASP A 223 -41.55 -60.24 -32.40
CA ASP A 223 -41.75 -59.40 -31.20
C ASP A 223 -40.46 -59.24 -30.37
N GLU A 224 -39.68 -60.32 -30.23
CA GLU A 224 -38.37 -60.26 -29.57
C GLU A 224 -37.39 -59.37 -30.32
N LYS A 225 -37.37 -59.45 -31.66
CA LYS A 225 -36.56 -58.58 -32.51
C LYS A 225 -36.98 -57.11 -32.39
N GLU A 226 -38.28 -56.82 -32.30
CA GLU A 226 -38.78 -55.47 -32.07
C GLU A 226 -38.29 -54.89 -30.73
N LYS A 227 -38.34 -55.69 -29.65
CA LYS A 227 -37.81 -55.29 -28.33
C LYS A 227 -36.31 -55.02 -28.39
N ALA A 228 -35.54 -55.86 -29.07
CA ALA A 228 -34.10 -55.65 -29.26
C ALA A 228 -33.81 -54.35 -30.03
N LEU A 229 -34.57 -54.07 -31.10
CA LEU A 229 -34.44 -52.84 -31.87
C LEU A 229 -34.71 -51.59 -31.02
N LYS A 230 -35.75 -51.63 -30.17
CA LYS A 230 -36.05 -50.55 -29.19
C LYS A 230 -34.91 -50.32 -28.20
N VAL A 231 -34.18 -51.36 -27.79
CA VAL A 231 -33.00 -51.21 -26.92
C VAL A 231 -31.86 -50.53 -27.67
N LEU A 232 -31.55 -50.96 -28.90
CA LEU A 232 -30.51 -50.33 -29.72
C LEU A 232 -30.82 -48.86 -30.02
N GLU A 233 -32.07 -48.51 -30.32
CA GLU A 233 -32.48 -47.12 -30.52
C GLU A 233 -32.33 -46.27 -29.25
N LYS A 234 -32.63 -46.83 -28.07
CA LYS A 234 -32.38 -46.18 -26.78
C LYS A 234 -30.89 -45.94 -26.56
N ASP A 235 -30.05 -46.90 -26.88
CA ASP A 235 -28.59 -46.76 -26.71
C ASP A 235 -28.00 -45.75 -27.70
N ARG A 236 -28.50 -45.73 -28.95
CA ARG A 236 -28.17 -44.67 -29.92
C ARG A 236 -28.51 -43.29 -29.35
N LYS A 237 -29.70 -43.13 -28.78
CA LYS A 237 -30.12 -41.87 -28.15
C LYS A 237 -29.23 -41.47 -26.98
N LYS A 238 -28.81 -42.42 -26.13
CA LYS A 238 -27.86 -42.16 -25.03
C LYS A 238 -26.49 -41.73 -25.57
N LEU A 239 -26.02 -42.38 -26.64
CA LEU A 239 -24.74 -42.08 -27.26
C LEU A 239 -24.73 -40.67 -27.88
N THR A 240 -25.77 -40.31 -28.64
CA THR A 240 -25.94 -38.94 -29.18
C THR A 240 -25.97 -37.88 -28.07
N LYS A 241 -26.65 -38.15 -26.95
CA LYS A 241 -26.64 -37.25 -25.79
C LYS A 241 -25.24 -37.09 -25.18
N THR A 242 -24.46 -38.17 -25.17
CA THR A 242 -23.08 -38.16 -24.64
C THR A 242 -22.17 -37.34 -25.55
N ILE A 243 -22.27 -37.50 -26.87
CA ILE A 243 -21.58 -36.68 -27.88
C ILE A 243 -21.88 -35.20 -27.66
N ALA A 244 -23.17 -34.83 -27.62
CA ALA A 244 -23.58 -33.44 -27.39
C ALA A 244 -23.06 -32.88 -26.05
N SER A 245 -22.95 -33.72 -25.02
CA SER A 245 -22.35 -33.31 -23.75
C SER A 245 -20.85 -33.06 -23.87
N SER A 246 -20.11 -33.85 -24.65
CA SER A 246 -18.67 -33.66 -24.90
C SER A 246 -18.42 -32.40 -25.72
N GLU A 247 -19.18 -32.16 -26.79
CA GLU A 247 -19.12 -30.93 -27.58
C GLU A 247 -19.40 -29.68 -26.72
N LYS A 248 -20.38 -29.76 -25.82
CA LYS A 248 -20.68 -28.67 -24.87
C LYS A 248 -19.50 -28.38 -23.93
N LYS A 249 -18.74 -29.38 -23.51
CA LYS A 249 -17.54 -29.16 -22.67
C LYS A 249 -16.43 -28.48 -23.47
N ILE A 250 -16.21 -28.89 -24.71
CA ILE A 250 -15.25 -28.25 -25.62
C ILE A 250 -15.61 -26.77 -25.80
N SER A 251 -16.86 -26.47 -26.17
CA SER A 251 -17.32 -25.10 -26.37
C SER A 251 -17.13 -24.22 -25.11
N LYS A 252 -17.40 -24.77 -23.92
CA LYS A 252 -17.15 -24.06 -22.65
C LYS A 252 -15.65 -23.79 -22.42
N ALA A 253 -14.80 -24.77 -22.70
CA ALA A 253 -13.35 -24.64 -22.54
C ALA A 253 -12.78 -23.61 -23.53
N GLU A 254 -13.21 -23.63 -24.80
CA GLU A 254 -12.84 -22.65 -25.83
C GLU A 254 -13.30 -21.24 -25.44
N GLY A 255 -14.52 -21.09 -24.94
CA GLY A 255 -15.03 -19.81 -24.43
C GLY A 255 -14.19 -19.25 -23.27
N ALA A 256 -13.77 -20.12 -22.35
CA ALA A 256 -12.90 -19.73 -21.24
C ALA A 256 -11.50 -19.32 -21.71
N ILE A 257 -10.92 -20.04 -22.69
CA ILE A 257 -9.63 -19.68 -23.30
C ILE A 257 -9.73 -18.33 -24.02
N LYS A 258 -10.78 -18.12 -24.82
CA LYS A 258 -10.99 -16.85 -25.53
C LYS A 258 -11.08 -15.68 -24.55
N LYS A 259 -11.80 -15.86 -23.44
CA LYS A 259 -11.87 -14.84 -22.39
C LYS A 259 -10.49 -14.55 -21.80
N ALA A 260 -9.74 -15.58 -21.40
CA ALA A 260 -8.39 -15.43 -20.85
C ALA A 260 -7.44 -14.72 -21.84
N ASN A 261 -7.46 -15.10 -23.12
CA ASN A 261 -6.63 -14.47 -24.17
C ASN A 261 -6.96 -12.98 -24.40
N ASN A 262 -8.20 -12.56 -24.12
CA ASN A 262 -8.58 -11.15 -24.19
C ASN A 262 -8.20 -10.38 -22.92
N ASP A 263 -8.25 -11.04 -21.76
CA ASP A 263 -7.99 -10.44 -20.46
C ASP A 263 -6.48 -10.29 -20.20
N ILE A 264 -5.63 -11.22 -20.68
CA ILE A 264 -4.17 -11.18 -20.50
C ILE A 264 -3.55 -9.88 -21.04
N PRO A 265 -3.75 -9.48 -22.32
CA PRO A 265 -3.14 -8.24 -22.83
C PRO A 265 -3.61 -6.97 -22.11
N ARG A 266 -4.83 -6.99 -21.54
CA ARG A 266 -5.32 -5.87 -20.72
C ARG A 266 -4.59 -5.84 -19.38
N ASN A 267 -4.41 -6.99 -18.75
CA ASN A 267 -3.65 -7.14 -17.52
C ASN A 267 -2.19 -6.70 -17.73
N ASP A 268 -1.53 -7.13 -18.82
CA ASP A 268 -0.15 -6.73 -19.17
C ASP A 268 0.00 -5.20 -19.23
N ARG A 269 -0.88 -4.51 -19.96
CA ARG A 269 -0.87 -3.03 -20.05
C ARG A 269 -1.05 -2.34 -18.71
N ILE A 270 -1.82 -2.94 -17.80
CA ILE A 270 -2.00 -2.38 -16.46
C ILE A 270 -0.74 -2.61 -15.63
N GLN A 271 -0.11 -3.78 -15.73
CA GLN A 271 1.19 -4.03 -15.09
C GLN A 271 2.27 -3.06 -15.58
N GLU A 272 2.32 -2.74 -16.88
CA GLU A 272 3.25 -1.74 -17.43
C GLU A 272 3.08 -0.38 -16.73
N LYS A 273 1.83 0.08 -16.57
CA LYS A 273 1.54 1.33 -15.84
C LYS A 273 1.98 1.28 -14.38
N TYR A 274 1.67 0.19 -13.67
CA TYR A 274 2.11 0.03 -12.29
C TYR A 274 3.65 0.02 -12.17
N ASN A 275 4.36 -0.59 -13.13
CA ASN A 275 5.82 -0.55 -13.16
C ASN A 275 6.36 0.88 -13.35
N GLU A 276 5.73 1.68 -14.22
CA GLU A 276 6.08 3.09 -14.40
C GLU A 276 5.83 3.90 -13.12
N GLU A 277 4.68 3.70 -12.48
CA GLU A 277 4.31 4.35 -11.21
C GLU A 277 5.25 3.96 -10.08
N ILE A 278 5.65 2.68 -9.98
CA ILE A 278 6.63 2.19 -9.01
C ILE A 278 7.97 2.92 -9.20
N ARG A 279 8.49 2.98 -10.43
CA ARG A 279 9.76 3.70 -10.71
C ARG A 279 9.70 5.18 -10.34
N ALA A 280 8.56 5.82 -10.63
CA ALA A 280 8.35 7.21 -10.24
C ALA A 280 8.32 7.35 -8.70
N GLN A 281 7.64 6.45 -8.01
CA GLN A 281 7.53 6.46 -6.55
C GLN A 281 8.86 6.13 -5.85
N GLU A 282 9.67 5.21 -6.39
CA GLU A 282 11.04 4.93 -5.93
C GLU A 282 11.89 6.22 -5.92
N THR A 283 11.75 7.03 -6.97
CA THR A 283 12.44 8.33 -7.04
C THR A 283 11.96 9.28 -5.95
N VAL A 284 10.67 9.27 -5.61
CA VAL A 284 10.12 10.07 -4.50
C VAL A 284 10.66 9.58 -3.15
N VAL A 285 10.65 8.27 -2.90
CA VAL A 285 11.21 7.65 -1.69
C VAL A 285 12.69 8.02 -1.52
N GLN A 286 13.47 7.97 -2.61
CA GLN A 286 14.87 8.37 -2.57
C GLN A 286 15.04 9.84 -2.17
N ARG A 287 14.21 10.75 -2.70
CA ARG A 287 14.25 12.17 -2.32
C ARG A 287 13.97 12.39 -0.83
N PHE A 288 13.02 11.68 -0.25
CA PHE A 288 12.74 11.77 1.19
C PHE A 288 13.82 11.10 2.05
N THR A 289 14.46 10.04 1.52
CA THR A 289 15.64 9.43 2.13
C THR A 289 16.79 10.43 2.21
N ASP A 290 17.06 11.11 1.10
CA ASP A 290 18.11 12.14 1.02
C ASP A 290 17.80 13.32 1.95
N LYS A 291 16.52 13.77 2.00
CA LYS A 291 16.05 14.78 2.96
C LYS A 291 16.37 14.39 4.39
N LEU A 292 15.98 13.18 4.80
CA LEU A 292 16.20 12.68 6.16
C LEU A 292 17.70 12.61 6.49
N ASN A 293 18.52 12.10 5.57
CA ASN A 293 19.97 12.01 5.75
C ASN A 293 20.63 13.38 5.90
N ARG A 294 20.18 14.36 5.10
CA ARG A 294 20.68 15.73 5.19
C ARG A 294 20.37 16.38 6.54
N ILE A 295 19.14 16.22 7.04
CA ILE A 295 18.72 16.77 8.34
C ILE A 295 19.52 16.10 9.48
N LYS A 296 19.73 14.78 9.42
CA LYS A 296 20.58 14.06 10.38
C LYS A 296 22.01 14.60 10.41
N GLY A 297 22.50 15.10 9.28
CA GLY A 297 23.82 15.71 9.12
C GLY A 297 23.95 17.15 9.64
N TYR A 298 22.86 17.81 10.05
CA TYR A 298 22.96 19.16 10.64
C TYR A 298 23.75 19.14 11.95
N LYS A 299 24.60 20.17 12.11
CA LYS A 299 25.46 20.42 13.27
C LYS A 299 25.38 21.88 13.66
#